data_AF-A0A536T567-F1
#
_entry.id   AF-A0A536T567-F1
#
_cell.length_a   1.000
_cell.length_b   1.000
_cell.length_c   1.000
_cell.angle_alpha   90.00
_cell.angle_beta   90.00
_cell.angle_gamma   90.00
#
_symmetry.space_group_name_H-M   'P 1'
#
loop_
_entity.id
_entity.type
_entity.pdbx_description
1 polymer ?
#
loop_
_entity_poly.entity_id
_entity_poly.type
_entity_poly.pdbx_seq_one_letter_code
_entity_poly.pdbx_strand_id
1 'polypeptide(L)'
;MLASIGSRSASTRWRCTGHEIELHPAEGESYYLNLSTPEPKVFVLWRMAEPGDDAEPRARPLIVTVSYGEAARFLDVGEQVDAVPMPAAILAELEAFVAAHYRPEPRKKVKRNELYEGEDKRRGEPAGRHNR
;
A
#
# COMPACT_ATOMS: atom_id res chain seq x y z
N MET A 1 -27.43 17.57 -36.29
CA MET A 1 -26.87 16.80 -35.15
C MET A 1 -25.36 16.81 -35.34
N LEU A 2 -24.64 17.66 -34.59
CA LEU A 2 -23.18 17.82 -34.74
C LEU A 2 -22.47 16.82 -33.82
N ALA A 3 -21.67 15.93 -34.41
CA ALA A 3 -20.75 15.09 -33.67
C ALA A 3 -19.50 15.90 -33.31
N SER A 4 -19.33 16.20 -32.02
CA SER A 4 -18.05 16.69 -31.50
C SER A 4 -17.11 15.50 -31.38
N ILE A 5 -16.10 15.43 -32.25
CA ILE A 5 -14.95 14.55 -32.07
C ILE A 5 -14.08 15.21 -31.00
N GLY A 6 -14.06 14.61 -29.80
CA GLY A 6 -13.19 15.01 -28.71
C GLY A 6 -11.73 14.94 -29.17
N SER A 7 -11.04 16.08 -29.11
CA SER A 7 -9.60 16.17 -29.32
C SER A 7 -8.89 15.25 -28.32
N ARG A 8 -8.26 14.18 -28.82
CA ARG A 8 -7.23 13.44 -28.07
C ARG A 8 -6.06 14.39 -27.84
N SER A 9 -5.89 14.86 -26.61
CA SER A 9 -4.65 15.52 -26.20
C SER A 9 -3.49 14.54 -26.39
N ALA A 10 -2.44 14.99 -27.06
CA ALA A 10 -1.23 14.19 -27.23
C ALA A 10 -0.54 14.05 -25.86
N SER A 11 -0.57 12.85 -25.29
CA SER A 11 0.17 12.53 -24.07
C SER A 11 1.49 11.85 -24.45
N THR A 12 2.61 12.42 -24.03
CA THR A 12 3.91 11.76 -24.15
C THR A 12 3.99 10.58 -23.18
N ARG A 13 4.47 9.43 -23.66
CA ARG A 13 4.68 8.22 -22.84
C ARG A 13 6.12 7.77 -23.03
N TRP A 14 6.79 7.51 -21.92
CA TRP A 14 8.15 6.96 -21.90
C TRP A 14 8.11 5.48 -21.51
N ARG A 15 9.05 4.72 -22.06
CA ARG A 15 9.30 3.33 -21.67
C ARG A 15 10.59 3.31 -20.85
N CYS A 16 10.50 2.86 -19.61
CA CYS A 16 11.63 2.68 -18.71
C CYS A 16 11.86 1.17 -18.55
N THR A 17 13.09 0.71 -18.74
CA THR A 17 13.47 -0.72 -18.65
C THR A 17 14.69 -0.88 -17.76
N GLY A 18 14.93 -2.10 -17.26
CA GLY A 18 16.12 -2.42 -16.48
C GLY A 18 15.96 -2.28 -14.96
N HIS A 19 14.71 -2.23 -14.47
CA HIS A 19 14.41 -2.28 -13.04
C HIS A 19 14.22 -3.72 -12.59
N GLU A 20 14.89 -4.09 -11.52
CA GLU A 20 14.80 -5.40 -10.88
C GLU A 20 14.01 -5.27 -9.57
N ILE A 21 13.31 -6.35 -9.20
CA ILE A 21 12.63 -6.46 -7.90
C ILE A 21 13.38 -7.52 -7.12
N GLU A 22 14.06 -7.10 -6.06
CA GLU A 22 14.76 -8.01 -5.15
C GLU A 22 13.82 -8.42 -4.01
N LEU A 23 13.83 -9.72 -3.68
CA LEU A 23 12.99 -10.28 -2.61
C LEU A 23 13.86 -10.71 -1.43
N HIS A 24 13.50 -10.26 -0.24
CA HIS A 24 14.21 -10.57 0.99
C HIS A 24 13.28 -11.28 1.99
N PRO A 25 13.67 -12.43 2.58
CA PRO A 25 12.81 -13.15 3.53
C PRO A 25 12.35 -12.32 4.74
N ALA A 26 13.16 -11.33 5.16
CA ALA A 26 12.82 -10.41 6.25
C ALA A 26 11.59 -9.53 5.96
N GLU A 27 11.29 -9.28 4.68
CA GLU A 27 10.13 -8.51 4.22
C GLU A 27 8.90 -9.41 3.96
N GLY A 28 8.94 -10.69 4.34
CA GLY A 28 7.90 -11.69 4.04
C GLY A 28 6.48 -11.28 4.47
N GLU A 29 6.35 -10.63 5.63
CA GLU A 29 5.06 -10.10 6.09
C GLU A 29 4.55 -8.97 5.19
N SER A 30 5.41 -8.04 4.81
CA SER A 30 5.07 -6.94 3.90
C SER A 30 4.59 -7.46 2.53
N TYR A 31 5.23 -8.50 2.00
CA TYR A 31 4.82 -9.15 0.77
C TYR A 31 3.47 -9.87 0.92
N TYR A 32 3.30 -10.61 2.01
CA TYR A 32 2.05 -11.31 2.32
C TYR A 32 0.87 -10.33 2.47
N LEU A 33 1.10 -9.17 3.11
CA LEU A 33 0.09 -8.11 3.20
C LEU A 33 -0.31 -7.60 1.82
N ASN A 34 0.65 -7.44 0.89
CA ASN A 34 0.37 -7.01 -0.48
C ASN A 34 -0.49 -8.04 -1.23
N LEU A 35 -0.11 -9.31 -1.16
CA LEU A 35 -0.86 -10.43 -1.74
C LEU A 35 -2.26 -10.60 -1.13
N SER A 36 -2.44 -10.21 0.14
CA SER A 36 -3.73 -10.34 0.84
C SER A 36 -4.74 -9.24 0.46
N THR A 37 -4.35 -8.26 -0.36
CA THR A 37 -5.26 -7.21 -0.83
C THR A 37 -6.10 -7.70 -2.03
N PRO A 38 -7.27 -7.10 -2.29
CA PRO A 38 -8.06 -7.44 -3.47
C PRO A 38 -7.35 -7.19 -4.82
N GLU A 39 -6.38 -6.27 -4.84
CA GLU A 39 -5.62 -5.93 -6.03
C GLU A 39 -4.16 -5.66 -5.65
N PRO A 40 -3.30 -6.69 -5.62
CA PRO A 40 -1.88 -6.53 -5.31
C PRO A 40 -1.21 -5.53 -6.25
N LYS A 41 -0.27 -4.77 -5.70
CA LYS A 41 0.37 -3.65 -6.41
C LYS A 41 1.88 -3.83 -6.52
N VAL A 42 2.44 -3.26 -7.58
CA VAL A 42 3.86 -2.91 -7.66
C VAL A 42 3.99 -1.43 -7.31
N PHE A 43 4.92 -1.10 -6.43
CA PHE A 43 5.20 0.27 -6.02
C PHE A 43 6.41 0.77 -6.76
N VAL A 44 6.28 1.95 -7.36
CA VAL A 44 7.31 2.58 -8.17
C VAL A 44 7.69 3.89 -7.52
N LEU A 45 8.86 3.93 -6.89
CA LEU A 45 9.47 5.18 -6.46
C LEU A 45 10.05 5.86 -7.70
N TRP A 46 9.73 7.15 -7.87
CA TRP A 46 10.24 7.94 -8.98
C TRP A 46 10.61 9.35 -8.53
N ARG A 47 11.42 10.03 -9.35
CA ARG A 47 11.71 11.46 -9.21
C ARG A 47 11.70 12.11 -10.59
N MET A 48 11.49 13.42 -10.64
CA MET A 48 11.71 14.15 -11.89
C MET A 48 13.21 14.10 -12.22
N ALA A 49 13.54 13.83 -13.48
CA ALA A 49 14.91 13.92 -13.96
C ALA A 49 15.43 15.34 -13.75
N GLU A 50 16.66 15.46 -13.24
CA GLU A 50 17.30 16.75 -13.04
C GLU A 50 17.67 17.40 -14.38
N PRO A 51 17.69 18.74 -14.47
CA PRO A 51 18.13 19.44 -15.67
C PRO A 51 19.57 19.04 -16.03
N GLY A 52 19.75 18.38 -17.18
CA GLY A 52 21.06 17.96 -17.70
C GLY A 52 21.28 16.44 -17.76
N ASP A 53 20.52 15.65 -17.00
CA ASP A 53 20.52 14.18 -17.13
C ASP A 53 19.71 13.72 -18.33
N ASP A 54 18.65 14.46 -18.66
CA ASP A 54 17.77 14.23 -19.79
C ASP A 54 17.50 15.55 -20.53
N ALA A 55 17.28 15.47 -21.84
CA ALA A 55 16.93 16.63 -22.67
C ALA A 55 15.52 17.17 -22.39
N GLU A 56 14.66 16.38 -21.72
CA GLU A 56 13.28 16.75 -21.38
C GLU A 56 12.95 16.37 -19.93
N PRO A 57 12.20 17.21 -19.19
CA PRO A 57 11.77 16.89 -17.83
C PRO A 57 10.79 15.71 -17.85
N ARG A 58 11.20 14.59 -17.26
CA ARG A 58 10.37 13.37 -17.18
C ARG A 58 10.50 12.70 -15.82
N ALA A 59 9.44 12.00 -15.40
CA ALA A 59 9.50 11.12 -14.24
C ALA A 59 10.39 9.91 -14.55
N ARG A 60 11.43 9.72 -13.76
CA ARG A 60 12.36 8.58 -13.84
C ARG A 60 12.08 7.65 -12.66
N PRO A 61 11.74 6.38 -12.91
CA PRO A 61 11.68 5.38 -11.84
C PRO A 61 13.08 5.09 -11.28
N LEU A 62 13.20 5.03 -9.96
CA LEU A 62 14.44 4.72 -9.26
C LEU A 62 14.38 3.31 -8.64
N ILE A 63 13.30 3.02 -7.91
CA ILE A 63 13.12 1.74 -7.21
C ILE A 63 11.75 1.16 -7.56
N VAL A 64 11.72 -0.14 -7.79
CA VAL A 64 10.48 -0.91 -7.99
C VAL A 64 10.44 -1.98 -6.92
N THR A 65 9.38 -2.01 -6.10
CA THR A 65 9.22 -3.00 -5.03
C THR A 65 7.79 -3.52 -4.96
N VAL A 66 7.64 -4.70 -4.37
CA VAL A 66 6.36 -5.30 -4.00
C VAL A 66 6.16 -5.36 -2.49
N SER A 67 7.10 -4.83 -1.69
CA SER A 67 6.96 -4.69 -0.24
C SER A 67 6.08 -3.48 0.09
N TYR A 68 5.00 -3.71 0.84
CA TYR A 68 4.25 -2.63 1.48
C TYR A 68 5.09 -1.83 2.48
N GLY A 69 5.95 -2.51 3.24
CA GLY A 69 6.80 -1.89 4.25
C GLY A 69 7.81 -0.93 3.63
N GLU A 70 8.48 -1.33 2.55
CA GLU A 70 9.39 -0.43 1.83
C GLU A 70 8.66 0.76 1.22
N ALA A 71 7.52 0.52 0.57
CA ALA A 71 6.71 1.60 0.00
C ALA A 71 6.27 2.62 1.05
N ALA A 72 5.85 2.16 2.24
CA ALA A 72 5.50 3.03 3.36
C ALA A 72 6.72 3.85 3.82
N ARG A 73 7.89 3.22 4.01
CA ARG A 73 9.11 3.94 4.42
C ARG A 73 9.53 5.01 3.40
N PHE A 74 9.35 4.76 2.10
CA PHE A 74 9.62 5.75 1.08
C PHE A 74 8.69 6.97 1.19
N LEU A 75 7.39 6.74 1.41
CA LEU A 75 6.42 7.81 1.65
C LEU A 75 6.74 8.59 2.94
N ASP A 76 7.15 7.90 4.01
CA ASP A 76 7.48 8.51 5.31
C ASP A 76 8.65 9.50 5.20
N VAL A 77 9.58 9.29 4.26
CA VAL A 77 10.70 10.21 4.00
C VAL A 77 10.40 11.21 2.87
N GLY A 78 9.17 11.24 2.35
CA GLY A 78 8.68 12.24 1.40
C GLY A 78 8.96 11.93 -0.07
N GLU A 79 9.29 10.68 -0.43
CA GLU A 79 9.48 10.29 -1.83
C GLU A 79 8.16 10.23 -2.61
N GLN A 80 8.24 10.32 -3.94
CA GLN A 80 7.10 10.06 -4.81
C GLN A 80 7.02 8.55 -5.09
N VAL A 81 5.88 7.95 -4.76
CA VAL A 81 5.63 6.52 -4.97
C VAL A 81 4.26 6.34 -5.59
N ASP A 82 4.22 5.73 -6.78
CA ASP A 82 2.98 5.31 -7.42
C ASP A 82 2.73 3.81 -7.23
N ALA A 83 1.48 3.43 -7.03
CA ALA A 83 1.05 2.04 -6.95
C ALA A 83 0.35 1.64 -8.25
N VAL A 84 0.89 0.64 -8.95
CA VAL A 84 0.33 0.12 -10.21
C VAL A 84 -0.15 -1.32 -10.04
N PRO A 85 -1.16 -1.78 -10.79
CA PRO A 85 -1.61 -3.17 -10.73
C PRO A 85 -0.46 -4.14 -10.97
N MET A 86 -0.35 -5.17 -10.12
CA MET A 86 0.73 -6.16 -10.23
C MET A 86 0.53 -7.04 -11.48
N PRO A 87 1.52 -7.10 -12.39
CA PRO A 87 1.47 -8.03 -13.51
C PRO A 87 1.44 -9.49 -13.04
N ALA A 88 0.70 -10.35 -13.74
CA ALA A 88 0.52 -11.76 -13.36
C ALA A 88 1.83 -12.54 -13.21
N ALA A 89 2.85 -12.23 -14.01
CA ALA A 89 4.17 -12.87 -13.88
C ALA A 89 4.85 -12.52 -12.54
N ILE A 90 4.78 -11.27 -12.12
CA ILE A 90 5.34 -10.83 -10.82
C ILE A 90 4.54 -11.42 -9.66
N LEU A 91 3.21 -11.47 -9.81
CA LEU A 91 2.32 -12.06 -8.82
C LEU A 91 2.67 -13.53 -8.55
N ALA A 92 2.84 -14.33 -9.61
CA ALA A 92 3.18 -15.75 -9.48
C ALA A 92 4.52 -15.97 -8.76
N GLU A 93 5.55 -15.20 -9.11
CA GLU A 93 6.87 -15.29 -8.46
C GLU A 93 6.81 -14.86 -6.99
N LEU A 94 6.06 -13.79 -6.68
CA LEU A 94 5.90 -13.32 -5.31
C LEU A 94 5.13 -14.32 -4.44
N GLU A 95 4.05 -14.91 -4.98
CA GLU A 95 3.29 -15.98 -4.30
C GLU A 95 4.19 -17.17 -3.98
N ALA A 96 5.00 -17.63 -4.94
CA ALA A 96 5.94 -18.73 -4.74
C ALA A 96 6.99 -18.40 -3.66
N PHE A 97 7.54 -17.18 -3.71
CA PHE A 97 8.51 -16.72 -2.71
C PHE A 97 7.91 -16.66 -1.31
N VAL A 98 6.74 -16.03 -1.16
CA VAL A 98 6.05 -15.93 0.14
C VAL A 98 5.69 -17.31 0.67
N ALA A 99 5.19 -18.21 -0.17
CA ALA A 99 4.87 -19.59 0.23
C ALA A 99 6.10 -20.37 0.73
N ALA A 100 7.28 -20.09 0.18
CA ALA A 100 8.55 -20.71 0.57
C ALA A 100 9.18 -20.09 1.83
N HIS A 101 9.08 -18.77 2.00
CA HIS A 101 9.89 -18.03 2.97
C HIS A 101 9.11 -17.42 4.14
N TYR A 102 7.78 -17.30 4.05
CA TYR A 102 6.96 -16.68 5.09
C TYR A 102 5.92 -17.65 5.64
N ARG A 103 5.84 -17.71 6.96
CA ARG A 103 4.81 -18.44 7.71
C ARG A 103 4.12 -17.43 8.62
N PRO A 104 2.88 -17.00 8.28
CA PRO A 104 2.14 -16.08 9.13
C PRO A 104 2.02 -16.68 10.54
N GLU A 105 2.30 -15.88 11.57
CA GLU A 105 2.01 -16.32 12.92
C GLU A 105 0.50 -16.56 13.07
N PRO A 106 0.08 -17.64 13.75
CA PRO A 106 -1.33 -17.85 14.04
C PRO A 106 -1.86 -16.64 14.80
N ARG A 107 -2.84 -15.93 14.21
CA ARG A 107 -3.48 -14.78 14.86
C ARG A 107 -4.01 -15.21 16.22
N LYS A 108 -3.37 -14.76 17.30
CA LYS A 108 -3.90 -14.94 18.66
C LYS A 108 -5.21 -14.17 18.73
N LYS A 109 -6.31 -14.89 18.95
CA LYS A 109 -7.60 -14.25 19.25
C LYS A 109 -7.40 -13.39 20.50
N VAL A 110 -7.35 -12.07 20.31
CA VAL A 110 -7.39 -11.12 21.42
C VAL A 110 -8.74 -11.33 22.09
N LYS A 111 -8.73 -11.97 23.27
CA LYS A 111 -9.93 -12.00 24.11
C LYS A 111 -10.20 -10.55 24.49
N ARG A 112 -11.38 -10.05 24.14
CA ARG A 112 -11.85 -8.75 24.60
C ARG A 112 -11.80 -8.75 26.13
N ASN A 113 -11.06 -7.82 26.72
CA ASN A 113 -10.96 -7.70 28.17
C ASN A 113 -12.34 -7.37 28.75
N GLU A 114 -12.86 -8.22 29.64
CA GLU A 114 -14.14 -8.05 30.35
C GLU A 114 -14.17 -6.80 31.24
N LEU A 115 -13.01 -6.18 31.49
CA LEU A 115 -12.85 -4.96 32.30
C LEU A 115 -13.59 -3.72 31.74
N TYR A 116 -14.02 -3.72 30.47
CA TYR A 116 -14.77 -2.61 29.85
C TYR A 116 -16.30 -2.74 29.96
N GLU A 117 -16.85 -3.80 30.56
CA GLU A 117 -18.30 -3.96 30.73
C GLU A 117 -18.88 -3.21 31.94
N GLY A 118 -18.06 -2.49 32.72
CA GLY A 118 -18.44 -1.91 34.01
C GLY A 118 -18.96 -0.47 34.02
N GLU A 119 -18.91 0.27 32.90
CA GLU A 119 -19.16 1.72 32.94
C GLU A 119 -20.57 2.14 32.48
N ASP A 120 -21.31 1.29 31.78
CA ASP A 120 -22.63 1.65 31.24
C ASP A 120 -23.77 1.53 32.26
N LYS A 121 -23.53 0.87 33.41
CA LYS A 121 -24.58 0.65 34.45
C LYS A 121 -24.64 1.71 35.54
N ARG A 122 -23.75 2.70 35.56
CA ARG A 122 -23.68 3.72 36.64
C ARG A 122 -24.21 5.10 36.27
N ARG A 123 -24.84 5.25 35.09
CA ARG A 123 -25.39 6.52 34.60
C ARG A 123 -26.91 6.44 34.43
N GLY A 124 -27.61 6.06 35.48
CA GLY A 124 -29.06 5.86 35.43
C GLY A 124 -29.75 5.86 36.78
N GLU A 125 -29.49 6.85 37.64
CA GLU A 125 -30.41 7.11 38.77
C GLU A 125 -30.47 8.62 39.04
N PRO A 126 -31.55 9.32 38.64
CA PRO A 126 -31.74 10.71 39.02
C PRO A 126 -32.22 10.79 40.47
N ALA A 127 -31.53 11.64 41.23
CA ALA A 127 -31.88 12.02 42.58
C ALA A 127 -33.28 12.66 42.66
N GLY A 128 -34.08 12.25 43.64
CA GLY A 128 -35.21 13.03 44.12
C GLY A 128 -36.31 12.19 44.75
N ARG A 129 -36.47 12.27 46.08
CA ARG A 129 -37.43 13.21 46.69
C ARG A 129 -37.52 12.96 48.21
N HIS A 130 -37.04 13.94 48.95
CA HIS A 130 -37.43 14.16 50.35
C HIS A 130 -38.91 14.54 50.37
N ASN A 131 -39.74 13.86 51.15
CA ASN A 131 -40.88 14.54 51.76
C ASN A 131 -41.32 13.86 53.06
N ARG A 132 -41.19 14.66 54.13
CA ARG A 132 -41.98 14.82 55.35
C ARG A 132 -42.84 13.66 55.84
#